data_AF-A0AAD1S6E6-F1
#
_entry.id   AF-A0AAD1S6E6-F1
#
_cell.length_a   1.000
_cell.length_b   1.000
_cell.length_c   1.000
_cell.angle_alpha   90.00
_cell.angle_beta   90.00
_cell.angle_gamma   90.00
#
_symmetry.space_group_name_H-M   'P 1'
#
loop_
_entity.id
_entity.type
_entity.pdbx_description
1 polymer ?
#
loop_
_entity_poly.entity_id
_entity_poly.type
_entity_poly.pdbx_seq_one_letter_code
_entity_poly.pdbx_strand_id
1 'polypeptide(L)'
;MDGKHGADKGQLTKGTKVNFELILVHLDLKGAPPKVSYLAKILPLFSSLGANGLLIEYEDTFPYFGELLPLRAAHAYSPEEICEILRLAKLHNLEVIPLIQTFGHMEFVLKHKEFSHLREIPTYPNSLNPHRAESHQLIQAMLQQVMDLHPDIQWLHIGSDEVYYLGEGEESKLLRTERSLTVVKIFLSHLRAVATHVVSRFPGVKPIAWDDMLREASACTLTESGVPSLVQPMIWDYTANLDVENRITLVEKYQQCGFQKIWLASAFKGATGTNQQLTHIAHHLENHRHWLQVAEAVPQSILQGMALTGWQRYDHFSVLCELLPVAIPSLAVCLQFLKHGSCSEQVIGSVKSILGMPHLEIENFVSEPTGTFPGSDLLTLITQIICFLKTSMKDFLEGNRFVTGWFSPYHRKRKIVHPIMVQQIQPEAISLLSRWTPVMEAVQAALLSIYPMSTAEEWMEEYALPCFLEIQELVNDLNTALGNVE
;
A
#
# COMPACT_ATOMS: atom_id res chain seq x y z
N MET A 1 -39.96 45.58 13.89
CA MET A 1 -38.82 45.78 14.81
C MET A 1 -38.59 44.45 15.48
N ASP A 2 -37.56 43.78 14.98
CA ASP A 2 -37.25 42.37 15.20
C ASP A 2 -36.61 42.13 16.56
N GLY A 3 -37.19 41.23 17.36
CA GLY A 3 -36.59 40.67 18.56
C GLY A 3 -36.10 39.26 18.28
N LYS A 4 -34.83 39.13 17.87
CA LYS A 4 -34.16 37.88 17.52
C LYS A 4 -34.10 36.91 18.71
N HIS A 5 -34.60 35.70 18.50
CA HIS A 5 -34.24 34.51 19.26
C HIS A 5 -32.78 34.13 18.95
N GLY A 6 -31.90 34.29 19.93
CA GLY A 6 -30.56 33.72 19.90
C GLY A 6 -30.61 32.27 20.34
N ALA A 7 -30.49 31.35 19.39
CA ALA A 7 -30.21 29.95 19.66
C ALA A 7 -28.83 29.84 20.33
N ASP A 8 -28.82 29.21 21.50
CA ASP A 8 -27.62 28.84 22.23
C ASP A 8 -26.87 27.78 21.40
N LYS A 9 -25.85 28.23 20.66
CA LYS A 9 -24.93 27.33 19.96
C LYS A 9 -24.09 26.67 21.04
N GLY A 10 -24.40 25.40 21.31
CA GLY A 10 -23.59 24.54 22.16
C GLY A 10 -22.11 24.68 21.82
N GLN A 11 -21.35 25.17 22.78
CA GLN A 11 -19.90 25.15 22.76
C GLN A 11 -19.46 23.69 22.63
N LEU A 12 -18.76 23.35 21.54
CA LEU A 12 -17.99 22.11 21.44
C LEU A 12 -17.06 22.05 22.64
N THR A 13 -17.36 21.14 23.55
CA THR A 13 -16.53 20.78 24.69
C THR A 13 -15.14 20.36 24.19
N LYS A 14 -14.09 20.90 24.83
CA LYS A 14 -12.68 20.49 24.64
C LYS A 14 -12.57 18.98 24.35
N GLY A 15 -12.03 18.65 23.18
CA GLY A 15 -12.02 17.31 22.59
C GLY A 15 -11.50 16.24 23.54
N THR A 16 -12.25 15.16 23.67
CA THR A 16 -11.81 13.95 24.37
C THR A 16 -10.73 13.33 23.50
N LYS A 17 -9.50 13.20 24.02
CA LYS A 17 -8.40 12.58 23.27
C LYS A 17 -8.75 11.12 22.96
N VAL A 18 -8.91 10.79 21.67
CA VAL A 18 -9.08 9.41 21.21
C VAL A 18 -7.86 8.59 21.62
N ASN A 19 -8.09 7.42 22.19
CA ASN A 19 -7.02 6.54 22.63
C ASN A 19 -7.15 5.19 21.93
N PHE A 20 -6.36 4.99 20.88
CA PHE A 20 -6.20 3.68 20.25
C PHE A 20 -5.25 2.82 21.09
N GLU A 21 -5.64 1.57 21.37
CA GLU A 21 -4.75 0.63 22.07
C GLU A 21 -3.54 0.30 21.19
N LEU A 22 -3.80 0.10 19.88
CA LEU A 22 -2.78 -0.18 18.88
C LEU A 22 -2.83 0.82 17.71
N ILE A 23 -1.67 1.37 17.37
CA ILE A 23 -1.41 2.18 16.17
C ILE A 23 -0.40 1.39 15.34
N LEU A 24 -0.91 0.81 14.26
CA LEU A 24 -0.15 -0.11 13.41
C LEU A 24 0.41 0.63 12.20
N VAL A 25 1.67 0.34 11.85
CA VAL A 25 2.19 0.64 10.51
C VAL A 25 2.03 -0.61 9.66
N HIS A 26 1.32 -0.49 8.54
CA HIS A 26 1.22 -1.58 7.58
C HIS A 26 2.48 -1.67 6.71
N LEU A 27 3.03 -2.86 6.63
CA LEU A 27 4.07 -3.25 5.70
C LEU A 27 3.48 -4.23 4.69
N ASP A 28 3.10 -3.71 3.53
CA ASP A 28 2.82 -4.52 2.35
C ASP A 28 4.16 -4.93 1.71
N LEU A 29 4.47 -6.22 1.76
CA LEU A 29 5.76 -6.76 1.31
C LEU A 29 5.72 -7.27 -0.14
N LYS A 30 4.58 -7.17 -0.84
CA LYS A 30 4.39 -7.69 -2.21
C LYS A 30 5.33 -7.03 -3.22
N GLY A 31 6.19 -7.83 -3.83
CA GLY A 31 7.10 -7.44 -4.91
C GLY A 31 8.23 -6.47 -4.54
N ALA A 32 8.09 -5.68 -3.48
CA ALA A 32 9.16 -4.85 -2.91
C ALA A 32 9.37 -5.11 -1.41
N PRO A 33 9.72 -6.34 -0.99
CA PRO A 33 10.05 -6.61 0.40
C PRO A 33 11.38 -5.93 0.77
N PRO A 34 11.43 -5.04 1.78
CA PRO A 34 12.69 -4.47 2.23
C PRO A 34 13.59 -5.52 2.89
N LYS A 35 14.89 -5.46 2.65
CA LYS A 35 15.87 -6.31 3.33
C LYS A 35 15.77 -6.13 4.84
N VAL A 36 16.02 -7.22 5.59
CA VAL A 36 16.04 -7.19 7.06
C VAL A 36 17.00 -6.14 7.61
N SER A 37 18.13 -5.90 6.92
CA SER A 37 19.10 -4.85 7.28
C SER A 37 18.54 -3.43 7.18
N TYR A 38 17.58 -3.18 6.29
CA TYR A 38 16.84 -1.92 6.22
C TYR A 38 15.74 -1.86 7.27
N LEU A 39 15.00 -2.96 7.47
CA LEU A 39 13.98 -3.06 8.54
C LEU A 39 14.57 -2.76 9.92
N ALA A 40 15.77 -3.28 10.21
CA ALA A 40 16.50 -2.99 11.45
C ALA A 40 16.77 -1.50 11.70
N LYS A 41 16.83 -0.68 10.64
CA LYS A 41 17.01 0.78 10.75
C LYS A 41 15.67 1.52 10.87
N ILE A 42 14.62 1.04 10.20
CA ILE A 42 13.35 1.76 10.09
C ILE A 42 12.36 1.47 11.23
N LEU A 43 12.34 0.25 11.77
CA LEU A 43 11.45 -0.10 12.89
C LEU A 43 11.65 0.77 14.15
N PRO A 44 12.88 1.11 14.58
CA PRO A 44 13.07 2.08 15.66
C PRO A 44 12.46 3.45 15.34
N LEU A 45 12.50 3.89 14.08
CA LEU A 45 11.90 5.15 13.65
C LEU A 45 10.38 5.12 13.81
N PHE A 46 9.71 4.03 13.38
CA PHE A 46 8.26 3.87 13.55
C PHE A 46 7.84 3.98 15.02
N SER A 47 8.56 3.27 15.90
CA SER A 47 8.32 3.31 17.35
C SER A 47 8.51 4.74 17.91
N SER A 48 9.58 5.43 17.51
CA SER A 48 9.85 6.82 17.95
C SER A 48 8.77 7.82 17.49
N LEU A 49 8.16 7.56 16.32
CA LEU A 49 7.08 8.36 15.76
C LEU A 49 5.72 8.08 16.42
N GLY A 50 5.61 7.03 17.24
CA GLY A 50 4.43 6.73 18.04
C GLY A 50 3.64 5.50 17.61
N ALA A 51 4.14 4.72 16.64
CA ALA A 51 3.57 3.41 16.36
C ALA A 51 3.94 2.42 17.48
N ASN A 52 3.03 1.48 17.76
CA ASN A 52 3.25 0.41 18.74
C ASN A 52 2.90 -0.98 18.17
N GLY A 53 2.67 -1.07 16.87
CA GLY A 53 2.55 -2.35 16.18
C GLY A 53 2.78 -2.26 14.68
N LEU A 54 2.84 -3.44 14.06
CA LEU A 54 3.01 -3.67 12.65
C LEU A 54 1.88 -4.57 12.16
N LEU A 55 1.24 -4.18 11.06
CA LEU A 55 0.44 -5.09 10.26
C LEU A 55 1.36 -5.54 9.11
N ILE A 56 1.61 -6.84 8.95
CA ILE A 56 2.57 -7.33 7.96
C ILE A 56 1.85 -8.25 6.97
N GLU A 57 1.77 -7.82 5.71
CA GLU A 57 1.20 -8.62 4.63
C GLU A 57 2.33 -9.22 3.79
N TYR A 58 2.39 -10.56 3.73
CA TYR A 58 3.51 -11.26 3.10
C TYR A 58 3.26 -11.69 1.65
N GLU A 59 2.07 -12.19 1.32
CA GLU A 59 1.79 -12.95 0.07
C GLU A 59 2.91 -13.93 -0.30
N ASP A 60 3.49 -13.82 -1.50
CA ASP A 60 4.53 -14.69 -2.04
C ASP A 60 5.92 -14.43 -1.46
N THR A 61 6.09 -13.40 -0.63
CA THR A 61 7.35 -13.14 0.07
C THR A 61 7.51 -13.95 1.36
N PHE A 62 6.49 -14.72 1.75
CA PHE A 62 6.59 -15.67 2.86
C PHE A 62 7.36 -16.95 2.45
N PRO A 63 8.18 -17.56 3.34
CA PRO A 63 8.90 -18.81 3.07
C PRO A 63 8.00 -20.06 3.02
N TYR A 64 6.98 -20.09 2.17
CA TYR A 64 6.16 -21.28 2.00
C TYR A 64 6.99 -22.50 1.57
N PHE A 65 6.62 -23.67 2.07
CA PHE A 65 7.31 -24.93 1.79
C PHE A 65 6.33 -26.07 1.49
N GLY A 66 6.89 -27.21 1.04
CA GLY A 66 6.11 -28.40 0.71
C GLY A 66 5.23 -28.16 -0.52
N GLU A 67 3.95 -28.51 -0.41
CA GLU A 67 2.96 -28.32 -1.49
C GLU A 67 2.75 -26.83 -1.83
N LEU A 68 3.03 -25.93 -0.90
CA LEU A 68 2.93 -24.48 -1.08
C LEU A 68 4.22 -23.84 -1.64
N LEU A 69 5.26 -24.63 -1.92
CA LEU A 69 6.52 -24.14 -2.50
C LEU A 69 6.32 -23.29 -3.78
N PRO A 70 5.37 -23.59 -4.70
CA PRO A 70 5.15 -22.75 -5.87
C PRO A 70 4.78 -21.30 -5.54
N LEU A 71 4.18 -21.05 -4.37
CA LEU A 71 3.78 -19.71 -3.92
C LEU A 71 4.96 -18.82 -3.56
N ARG A 72 6.13 -19.40 -3.30
CA ARG A 72 7.28 -18.67 -2.78
C ARG A 72 8.01 -17.93 -3.90
N ALA A 73 8.03 -16.62 -3.83
CA ALA A 73 8.84 -15.78 -4.70
C ALA A 73 10.34 -16.10 -4.54
N ALA A 74 11.13 -15.85 -5.59
CA ALA A 74 12.57 -16.08 -5.56
C ALA A 74 13.29 -15.23 -4.50
N HIS A 75 12.71 -14.07 -4.15
CA HIS A 75 13.21 -13.15 -3.15
C HIS A 75 12.43 -13.21 -1.82
N ALA A 76 11.64 -14.26 -1.59
CA ALA A 76 10.95 -14.47 -0.32
C ALA A 76 11.94 -14.53 0.85
N TYR A 77 11.51 -14.03 2.01
CA TYR A 77 12.31 -14.14 3.23
C TYR A 77 12.53 -15.60 3.59
N SER A 78 13.66 -15.90 4.20
CA SER A 78 13.91 -17.16 4.90
C SER A 78 13.19 -17.21 6.26
N PRO A 79 12.94 -18.42 6.82
CA PRO A 79 12.41 -18.54 8.18
C PRO A 79 13.25 -17.79 9.22
N GLU A 80 14.58 -17.77 9.07
CA GLU A 80 15.51 -17.04 9.93
C GLU A 80 15.32 -15.53 9.83
N GLU A 81 15.07 -15.01 8.62
CA GLU A 81 14.77 -13.59 8.41
C GLU A 81 13.43 -13.20 9.02
N ILE A 82 12.39 -14.04 8.92
CA ILE A 82 11.11 -13.80 9.60
C ILE A 82 11.34 -13.73 11.12
N CYS A 83 12.06 -14.70 11.69
CA CYS A 83 12.42 -14.69 13.11
C CYS A 83 13.17 -13.40 13.52
N GLU A 84 14.09 -12.92 12.68
CA GLU A 84 14.82 -11.68 12.94
C GLU A 84 13.92 -10.44 12.85
N ILE A 85 13.00 -10.38 11.89
CA ILE A 85 11.99 -9.30 11.79
C ILE A 85 11.14 -9.25 13.06
N LEU A 86 10.65 -10.39 13.54
CA LEU A 86 9.87 -10.48 14.77
C LEU A 86 10.69 -10.08 16.00
N ARG A 87 11.96 -10.48 16.07
CA ARG A 87 12.89 -10.08 17.13
C ARG A 87 13.10 -8.57 17.15
N LEU A 88 13.30 -7.95 15.98
CA LEU A 88 13.47 -6.50 15.82
C LEU A 88 12.18 -5.75 16.21
N ALA A 89 11.01 -6.22 15.79
CA ALA A 89 9.73 -5.64 16.19
C ALA A 89 9.55 -5.66 17.72
N LYS A 90 9.79 -6.82 18.35
CA LYS A 90 9.74 -6.98 19.82
C LYS A 90 10.73 -6.08 20.54
N LEU A 91 11.96 -5.93 20.03
CA LEU A 91 12.98 -5.04 20.60
C LEU A 91 12.51 -3.57 20.66
N HIS A 92 11.66 -3.16 19.71
CA HIS A 92 11.13 -1.80 19.64
C HIS A 92 9.68 -1.67 20.14
N ASN A 93 9.20 -2.67 20.88
CA ASN A 93 7.83 -2.74 21.44
C ASN A 93 6.75 -2.56 20.37
N LEU A 94 6.95 -3.19 19.21
CA LEU A 94 5.98 -3.25 18.13
C LEU A 94 5.29 -4.61 18.16
N GLU A 95 4.00 -4.64 18.49
CA GLU A 95 3.14 -5.83 18.35
C GLU A 95 3.01 -6.21 16.87
N VAL A 96 3.13 -7.49 16.52
CA VAL A 96 3.06 -7.92 15.10
C VAL A 96 1.74 -8.62 14.84
N ILE A 97 1.04 -8.17 13.81
CA ILE A 97 -0.18 -8.79 13.28
C ILE A 97 0.12 -9.24 11.84
N PRO A 98 0.29 -10.55 11.59
CA PRO A 98 0.39 -11.04 10.22
C PRO A 98 -0.96 -10.90 9.50
N LEU A 99 -0.91 -10.51 8.23
CA LEU A 99 -2.02 -10.45 7.29
C LEU A 99 -1.84 -11.51 6.21
N ILE A 100 -2.84 -12.38 6.10
CA ILE A 100 -2.88 -13.47 5.13
C ILE A 100 -4.18 -13.34 4.33
N GLN A 101 -4.06 -13.32 3.00
CA GLN A 101 -5.21 -13.36 2.14
C GLN A 101 -5.84 -14.76 2.12
N THR A 102 -7.16 -14.82 2.34
CA THR A 102 -7.90 -16.09 2.44
C THR A 102 -9.14 -16.15 1.55
N PHE A 103 -9.38 -15.14 0.71
CA PHE A 103 -10.53 -15.16 -0.19
C PHE A 103 -10.33 -14.35 -1.47
N GLY A 104 -10.25 -13.02 -1.35
CA GLY A 104 -9.79 -12.10 -2.40
C GLY A 104 -8.27 -11.94 -2.35
N HIS A 105 -7.72 -11.17 -3.29
CA HIS A 105 -6.27 -10.98 -3.48
C HIS A 105 -5.47 -12.30 -3.50
N MET A 106 -6.06 -13.34 -4.10
CA MET A 106 -5.46 -14.68 -4.15
C MET A 106 -4.61 -14.88 -5.42
N GLU A 107 -4.31 -13.83 -6.19
CA GLU A 107 -3.58 -13.92 -7.46
C GLU A 107 -2.22 -14.59 -7.31
N PHE A 108 -1.50 -14.30 -6.22
CA PHE A 108 -0.20 -14.91 -5.92
C PHE A 108 -0.29 -16.44 -5.80
N VAL A 109 -1.46 -16.97 -5.44
CA VAL A 109 -1.73 -18.41 -5.34
C VAL A 109 -2.33 -18.95 -6.63
N LEU A 110 -3.41 -18.34 -7.07
CA LEU A 110 -4.24 -18.88 -8.13
C LEU A 110 -3.64 -18.64 -9.51
N LYS A 111 -2.57 -17.84 -9.67
CA LYS A 111 -1.79 -17.77 -10.92
C LYS A 111 -1.14 -19.12 -11.28
N HIS A 112 -0.85 -19.96 -10.29
CA HIS A 112 -0.20 -21.24 -10.48
C HIS A 112 -1.16 -22.30 -11.02
N LYS A 113 -0.69 -23.14 -11.94
CA LYS A 113 -1.49 -24.17 -12.62
C LYS A 113 -2.02 -25.22 -11.62
N GLU A 114 -1.23 -25.49 -10.58
CA GLU A 114 -1.53 -26.39 -9.49
C GLU A 114 -2.80 -25.98 -8.74
N PHE A 115 -3.04 -24.66 -8.59
CA PHE A 115 -4.15 -24.11 -7.81
C PHE A 115 -5.23 -23.45 -8.68
N SER A 116 -5.05 -23.34 -10.00
CA SER A 116 -5.98 -22.62 -10.88
C SER A 116 -7.40 -23.22 -10.92
N HIS A 117 -7.54 -24.50 -10.57
CA HIS A 117 -8.85 -25.18 -10.49
C HIS A 117 -9.68 -24.74 -9.27
N LEU A 118 -9.07 -24.02 -8.32
CA LEU A 118 -9.72 -23.49 -7.11
C LEU A 118 -10.26 -22.06 -7.30
N ARG A 119 -10.19 -21.48 -8.50
CA ARG A 119 -10.70 -20.13 -8.78
C ARG A 119 -12.22 -20.11 -8.78
N GLU A 120 -12.83 -19.03 -8.27
CA GLU A 120 -14.27 -18.78 -8.37
C GLU A 120 -14.69 -18.66 -9.84
N ILE A 121 -13.95 -17.87 -10.63
CA ILE A 121 -14.10 -17.80 -12.07
C ILE A 121 -12.84 -18.36 -12.73
N PRO A 122 -12.93 -19.37 -13.62
CA PRO A 122 -11.75 -20.03 -14.19
C PRO A 122 -10.69 -19.09 -14.79
N THR A 123 -11.11 -17.98 -15.40
CA THR A 123 -10.22 -17.00 -16.05
C THR A 123 -9.60 -16.00 -15.10
N TYR A 124 -10.13 -15.83 -13.88
CA TYR A 124 -9.68 -14.79 -12.96
C TYR A 124 -8.99 -15.40 -11.74
N PRO A 125 -7.68 -15.12 -11.53
CA PRO A 125 -6.94 -15.65 -10.40
C PRO A 125 -7.17 -14.85 -9.10
N ASN A 126 -8.11 -13.91 -9.05
CA ASN A 126 -8.26 -12.98 -7.93
C ASN A 126 -8.99 -13.58 -6.70
N SER A 127 -9.86 -14.57 -6.90
CA SER A 127 -10.70 -15.10 -5.81
C SER A 127 -10.83 -16.61 -5.82
N LEU A 128 -10.79 -17.19 -4.61
CA LEU A 128 -11.04 -18.61 -4.38
C LEU A 128 -12.52 -18.97 -4.58
N ASN A 129 -12.79 -20.16 -5.10
CA ASN A 129 -14.10 -20.80 -5.06
C ASN A 129 -14.33 -21.32 -3.62
N PRO A 130 -15.30 -20.78 -2.87
CA PRO A 130 -15.51 -21.15 -1.47
C PRO A 130 -16.27 -22.48 -1.30
N HIS A 131 -16.75 -23.11 -2.37
CA HIS A 131 -17.54 -24.34 -2.28
C HIS A 131 -16.70 -25.60 -2.30
N ARG A 132 -15.41 -25.49 -2.67
CA ARG A 132 -14.48 -26.61 -2.75
C ARG A 132 -13.80 -26.88 -1.40
N ALA A 133 -13.75 -28.14 -1.00
CA ALA A 133 -13.02 -28.56 0.20
C ALA A 133 -11.51 -28.28 0.09
N GLU A 134 -10.95 -28.44 -1.11
CA GLU A 134 -9.55 -28.17 -1.43
C GLU A 134 -9.19 -26.68 -1.22
N SER A 135 -10.10 -25.74 -1.51
CA SER A 135 -9.89 -24.31 -1.20
C SER A 135 -9.70 -24.07 0.29
N HIS A 136 -10.50 -24.73 1.13
CA HIS A 136 -10.36 -24.63 2.58
C HIS A 136 -9.07 -25.30 3.07
N GLN A 137 -8.69 -26.45 2.51
CA GLN A 137 -7.43 -27.13 2.86
C GLN A 137 -6.21 -26.27 2.53
N LEU A 138 -6.21 -25.61 1.36
CA LEU A 138 -5.19 -24.67 0.95
C LEU A 138 -5.06 -23.50 1.94
N ILE A 139 -6.18 -22.86 2.31
CA ILE A 139 -6.20 -21.78 3.30
C ILE A 139 -5.66 -22.28 4.64
N GLN A 140 -6.10 -23.45 5.11
CA GLN A 140 -5.63 -24.03 6.37
C GLN A 140 -4.12 -24.31 6.36
N ALA A 141 -3.58 -24.79 5.24
CA ALA A 141 -2.15 -25.01 5.08
C ALA A 141 -1.36 -23.70 5.11
N MET A 142 -1.83 -22.65 4.42
CA MET A 142 -1.22 -21.32 4.45
C MET A 142 -1.23 -20.73 5.86
N LEU A 143 -2.40 -20.75 6.53
CA LEU A 143 -2.55 -20.28 7.90
C LEU A 143 -1.60 -21.01 8.85
N GLN A 144 -1.54 -22.34 8.78
CA GLN A 144 -0.65 -23.13 9.64
C GLN A 144 0.82 -22.73 9.47
N GLN A 145 1.31 -22.60 8.24
CA GLN A 145 2.72 -22.23 8.02
C GLN A 145 3.06 -20.83 8.53
N VAL A 146 2.16 -19.84 8.35
CA VAL A 146 2.38 -18.49 8.89
C VAL A 146 2.34 -18.49 10.42
N MET A 147 1.38 -19.18 11.01
CA MET A 147 1.24 -19.28 12.47
C MET A 147 2.42 -20.01 13.12
N ASP A 148 3.02 -21.00 12.45
CA ASP A 148 4.22 -21.70 12.94
C ASP A 148 5.42 -20.76 13.09
N LEU A 149 5.52 -19.70 12.27
CA LEU A 149 6.55 -18.66 12.40
C LEU A 149 6.12 -17.46 13.26
N HIS A 150 4.86 -17.41 13.71
CA HIS A 150 4.29 -16.32 14.52
C HIS A 150 3.67 -16.86 15.84
N PRO A 151 4.43 -17.56 16.70
CA PRO A 151 3.86 -18.28 17.84
C PRO A 151 3.30 -17.38 18.95
N ASP A 152 3.76 -16.13 19.05
CA ASP A 152 3.46 -15.21 20.16
C ASP A 152 2.31 -14.22 19.86
N ILE A 153 1.67 -14.30 18.69
CA ILE A 153 0.70 -13.27 18.25
C ILE A 153 -0.64 -13.37 18.98
N GLN A 154 -1.28 -12.23 19.16
CA GLN A 154 -2.64 -12.15 19.73
C GLN A 154 -3.73 -11.94 18.68
N TRP A 155 -3.35 -11.43 17.51
CA TRP A 155 -4.25 -11.13 16.39
C TRP A 155 -3.70 -11.70 15.09
N LEU A 156 -4.63 -12.11 14.22
CA LEU A 156 -4.33 -12.56 12.87
C LEU A 156 -5.30 -11.88 11.91
N HIS A 157 -4.79 -11.17 10.92
CA HIS A 157 -5.62 -10.59 9.87
C HIS A 157 -5.80 -11.60 8.74
N ILE A 158 -7.04 -12.03 8.48
CA ILE A 158 -7.38 -13.07 7.49
C ILE A 158 -7.81 -12.50 6.14
N GLY A 159 -7.57 -11.21 5.91
CA GLY A 159 -7.84 -10.50 4.65
C GLY A 159 -9.34 -10.50 4.34
N SER A 160 -9.70 -11.14 3.23
CA SER A 160 -11.09 -11.34 2.75
C SER A 160 -11.77 -10.10 2.19
N ASP A 161 -10.99 -9.17 1.65
CA ASP A 161 -11.41 -7.98 0.92
C ASP A 161 -11.66 -8.24 -0.57
N GLU A 162 -12.40 -7.32 -1.20
CA GLU A 162 -12.45 -7.12 -2.66
C GLU A 162 -12.82 -8.36 -3.50
N VAL A 163 -13.71 -9.22 -2.99
CA VAL A 163 -14.16 -10.44 -3.68
C VAL A 163 -15.26 -10.12 -4.71
N TYR A 164 -14.97 -9.19 -5.62
CA TYR A 164 -15.94 -8.52 -6.50
C TYR A 164 -16.73 -9.46 -7.43
N TYR A 165 -16.14 -10.60 -7.79
CA TYR A 165 -16.74 -11.59 -8.70
C TYR A 165 -17.38 -12.78 -7.97
N LEU A 166 -17.52 -12.71 -6.65
CA LEU A 166 -18.14 -13.78 -5.88
C LEU A 166 -19.59 -14.01 -6.31
N GLY A 167 -19.98 -15.26 -6.52
CA GLY A 167 -21.34 -15.60 -6.91
C GLY A 167 -21.50 -15.81 -8.41
N GLU A 168 -20.46 -15.55 -9.19
CA GLU A 168 -20.47 -15.62 -10.66
C GLU A 168 -19.79 -16.87 -11.23
N GLY A 169 -19.12 -17.67 -10.39
CA GLY A 169 -18.66 -19.01 -10.75
C GLY A 169 -19.81 -19.97 -11.03
N GLU A 170 -19.57 -21.04 -11.80
CA GLU A 170 -20.61 -22.00 -12.19
C GLU A 170 -21.29 -22.65 -10.96
N GLU A 171 -20.51 -23.12 -9.99
CA GLU A 171 -21.03 -23.71 -8.74
C GLU A 171 -21.81 -22.69 -7.90
N SER A 172 -21.26 -21.49 -7.76
CA SER A 172 -21.94 -20.40 -7.06
C SER A 172 -23.27 -20.06 -7.73
N LYS A 173 -23.32 -19.96 -9.06
CA LYS A 173 -24.54 -19.72 -9.83
C LYS A 173 -25.58 -20.81 -9.59
N LEU A 174 -25.18 -22.08 -9.63
CA LEU A 174 -26.06 -23.21 -9.33
C LEU A 174 -26.63 -23.11 -7.92
N LEU A 175 -25.79 -22.87 -6.90
CA LEU A 175 -26.24 -22.75 -5.51
C LEU A 175 -27.15 -21.54 -5.28
N ARG A 176 -26.88 -20.42 -5.96
CA ARG A 176 -27.75 -19.23 -5.93
C ARG A 176 -29.13 -19.53 -6.53
N THR A 177 -29.18 -20.27 -7.64
CA THR A 177 -30.44 -20.63 -8.30
C THR A 177 -31.23 -21.69 -7.52
N GLU A 178 -30.56 -22.75 -7.05
CA GLU A 178 -31.23 -23.89 -6.41
C GLU A 178 -31.62 -23.64 -4.96
N ARG A 179 -30.82 -22.87 -4.21
CA ARG A 179 -31.00 -22.67 -2.77
C ARG A 179 -31.30 -21.22 -2.38
N SER A 180 -31.48 -20.33 -3.36
CA SER A 180 -31.68 -18.88 -3.14
C SER A 180 -30.61 -18.28 -2.22
N LEU A 181 -29.38 -18.79 -2.29
CA LEU A 181 -28.23 -18.25 -1.57
C LEU A 181 -27.89 -16.87 -2.15
N THR A 182 -27.66 -15.88 -1.29
CA THR A 182 -27.18 -14.56 -1.70
C THR A 182 -25.65 -14.52 -1.66
N VAL A 183 -25.03 -13.63 -2.43
CA VAL A 183 -23.57 -13.41 -2.43
C VAL A 183 -23.07 -13.11 -1.01
N VAL A 184 -23.79 -12.24 -0.29
CA VAL A 184 -23.52 -11.93 1.13
C VAL A 184 -23.51 -13.18 2.01
N LYS A 185 -24.47 -14.11 1.83
CA LYS A 185 -24.50 -15.34 2.64
C LYS A 185 -23.36 -16.30 2.29
N ILE A 186 -22.97 -16.37 1.01
CA ILE A 186 -21.79 -17.15 0.58
C ILE A 186 -20.54 -16.57 1.25
N PHE A 187 -20.37 -15.25 1.19
CA PHE A 187 -19.23 -14.56 1.82
C PHE A 187 -19.17 -14.83 3.33
N LEU A 188 -20.27 -14.59 4.04
CA LEU A 188 -20.33 -14.78 5.50
C LEU A 188 -20.10 -16.24 5.91
N SER A 189 -20.54 -17.20 5.09
CA SER A 189 -20.28 -18.62 5.33
C SER A 189 -18.79 -18.95 5.22
N HIS A 190 -18.11 -18.44 4.18
CA HIS A 190 -16.66 -18.61 4.00
C HIS A 190 -15.88 -17.95 5.14
N LEU A 191 -16.16 -16.66 5.41
CA LEU A 191 -15.50 -15.91 6.47
C LEU A 191 -15.66 -16.58 7.83
N ARG A 192 -16.87 -17.07 8.15
CA ARG A 192 -17.12 -17.84 9.37
C ARG A 192 -16.31 -19.13 9.41
N ALA A 193 -16.23 -19.87 8.31
CA ALA A 193 -15.48 -21.14 8.26
C ALA A 193 -13.99 -20.92 8.55
N VAL A 194 -13.38 -19.91 7.90
CA VAL A 194 -11.98 -19.53 8.13
C VAL A 194 -11.76 -19.05 9.56
N ALA A 195 -12.59 -18.13 10.06
CA ALA A 195 -12.47 -17.61 11.42
C ALA A 195 -12.66 -18.69 12.49
N THR A 196 -13.61 -19.62 12.28
CA THR A 196 -13.82 -20.77 13.17
C THR A 196 -12.59 -21.68 13.21
N HIS A 197 -11.96 -21.93 12.05
CA HIS A 197 -10.71 -22.68 12.00
C HIS A 197 -9.61 -21.99 12.81
N VAL A 198 -9.41 -20.68 12.63
CA VAL A 198 -8.38 -19.93 13.38
C VAL A 198 -8.62 -20.02 14.89
N VAL A 199 -9.83 -19.70 15.35
CA VAL A 199 -10.16 -19.68 16.80
C VAL A 199 -10.04 -21.08 17.42
N SER A 200 -10.40 -22.13 16.68
CA SER A 200 -10.31 -23.51 17.19
C SER A 200 -8.88 -24.06 17.19
N ARG A 201 -8.07 -23.72 16.19
CA ARG A 201 -6.72 -24.24 16.01
C ARG A 201 -5.66 -23.47 16.81
N PHE A 202 -5.87 -22.17 17.00
CA PHE A 202 -4.94 -21.24 17.66
C PHE A 202 -5.64 -20.51 18.82
N PRO A 203 -5.83 -21.18 19.98
CA PRO A 203 -6.53 -20.60 21.12
C PRO A 203 -5.88 -19.29 21.58
N GLY A 204 -6.70 -18.25 21.77
CA GLY A 204 -6.24 -16.93 22.20
C GLY A 204 -6.00 -15.94 21.05
N VAL A 205 -5.87 -16.42 19.81
CA VAL A 205 -5.73 -15.56 18.62
C VAL A 205 -7.09 -15.04 18.19
N LYS A 206 -7.19 -13.73 17.96
CA LYS A 206 -8.41 -13.04 17.51
C LYS A 206 -8.32 -12.74 16.01
N PRO A 207 -9.20 -13.33 15.18
CA PRO A 207 -9.28 -12.99 13.76
C PRO A 207 -9.70 -11.55 13.51
N ILE A 208 -9.02 -10.89 12.57
CA ILE A 208 -9.38 -9.59 12.00
C ILE A 208 -9.65 -9.79 10.50
N ALA A 209 -10.66 -9.13 9.95
CA ALA A 209 -10.91 -9.14 8.51
C ALA A 209 -11.26 -7.74 8.02
N TRP A 210 -11.00 -7.47 6.75
CA TRP A 210 -11.47 -6.24 6.11
C TRP A 210 -13.00 -6.20 6.06
N ASP A 211 -13.57 -5.01 6.20
CA ASP A 211 -15.01 -4.85 6.40
C ASP A 211 -15.84 -4.70 5.12
N ASP A 212 -15.22 -4.42 3.98
CA ASP A 212 -15.89 -3.94 2.76
C ASP A 212 -17.02 -4.88 2.31
N MET A 213 -16.75 -6.18 2.27
CA MET A 213 -17.75 -7.19 1.91
C MET A 213 -18.87 -7.37 2.96
N LEU A 214 -18.72 -6.83 4.18
CA LEU A 214 -19.75 -6.83 5.24
C LEU A 214 -20.71 -5.62 5.15
N ARG A 215 -20.36 -4.58 4.39
CA ARG A 215 -21.09 -3.30 4.38
C ARG A 215 -22.52 -3.45 3.84
N GLU A 216 -22.72 -4.26 2.81
CA GLU A 216 -24.02 -4.51 2.19
C GLU A 216 -24.92 -5.45 2.99
N ALA A 217 -24.35 -6.22 3.92
CA ALA A 217 -25.11 -7.14 4.73
C ALA A 217 -26.06 -6.40 5.68
N SER A 218 -27.33 -6.83 5.70
CA SER A 218 -28.31 -6.32 6.65
C SER A 218 -27.94 -6.73 8.08
N ALA A 219 -28.35 -5.93 9.07
CA ALA A 219 -28.03 -6.20 10.47
C ALA A 219 -28.50 -7.60 10.92
N CYS A 220 -29.70 -8.01 10.49
CA CYS A 220 -30.22 -9.35 10.76
C CYS A 220 -29.31 -10.44 10.17
N THR A 221 -28.90 -10.30 8.91
CA THR A 221 -28.04 -11.29 8.23
C THR A 221 -26.68 -11.40 8.90
N LEU A 222 -26.09 -10.28 9.33
CA LEU A 222 -24.81 -10.26 10.06
C LEU A 222 -24.95 -10.98 11.41
N THR A 223 -25.97 -10.65 12.20
CA THR A 223 -26.20 -11.29 13.50
C THR A 223 -26.43 -12.80 13.36
N GLU A 224 -27.28 -13.23 12.42
CA GLU A 224 -27.58 -14.64 12.19
C GLU A 224 -26.37 -15.43 11.66
N SER A 225 -25.43 -14.77 10.99
CA SER A 225 -24.24 -15.44 10.46
C SER A 225 -23.33 -16.00 11.55
N GLY A 226 -23.31 -15.40 12.75
CA GLY A 226 -22.35 -15.72 13.80
C GLY A 226 -20.93 -15.22 13.55
N VAL A 227 -20.67 -14.47 12.48
CA VAL A 227 -19.39 -13.77 12.25
C VAL A 227 -19.07 -12.75 13.36
N PRO A 228 -20.04 -11.95 13.88
CA PRO A 228 -19.75 -10.91 14.87
C PRO A 228 -19.10 -11.39 16.17
N SER A 229 -19.28 -12.67 16.54
CA SER A 229 -18.64 -13.25 17.73
C SER A 229 -17.26 -13.84 17.47
N LEU A 230 -16.83 -13.94 16.21
CA LEU A 230 -15.59 -14.60 15.80
C LEU A 230 -14.54 -13.64 15.23
N VAL A 231 -14.97 -12.55 14.59
CA VAL A 231 -14.10 -11.65 13.81
C VAL A 231 -14.22 -10.21 14.29
N GLN A 232 -13.10 -9.49 14.31
CA GLN A 232 -13.07 -8.04 14.48
C GLN A 232 -12.94 -7.38 13.09
N PRO A 233 -13.89 -6.54 12.65
CA PRO A 233 -13.78 -5.90 11.35
C PRO A 233 -12.78 -4.75 11.40
N MET A 234 -11.95 -4.64 10.38
CA MET A 234 -11.09 -3.49 10.12
C MET A 234 -11.70 -2.65 9.00
N ILE A 235 -12.15 -1.44 9.36
CA ILE A 235 -12.88 -0.54 8.48
C ILE A 235 -11.89 0.33 7.72
N TRP A 236 -11.84 0.18 6.40
CA TRP A 236 -10.87 0.88 5.55
C TRP A 236 -11.52 1.85 4.56
N ASP A 237 -10.91 3.02 4.39
CA ASP A 237 -11.29 4.01 3.40
C ASP A 237 -10.15 5.03 3.32
N TYR A 238 -9.56 5.17 2.13
CA TYR A 238 -8.33 5.94 1.92
C TYR A 238 -8.58 7.29 1.24
N THR A 239 -9.85 7.64 1.05
CA THR A 239 -10.23 8.89 0.37
C THR A 239 -9.98 10.10 1.27
N ALA A 240 -9.49 11.20 0.69
CA ALA A 240 -9.32 12.45 1.43
C ALA A 240 -10.66 13.11 1.79
N ASN A 241 -11.74 12.75 1.10
CA ASN A 241 -13.11 13.24 1.31
C ASN A 241 -14.03 12.16 1.91
N LEU A 242 -13.49 11.34 2.80
CA LEU A 242 -14.19 10.28 3.51
C LEU A 242 -15.53 10.77 4.09
N ASP A 243 -16.59 10.00 3.87
CA ASP A 243 -17.92 10.28 4.40
C ASP A 243 -18.00 9.89 5.89
N VAL A 244 -17.72 10.85 6.75
CA VAL A 244 -17.65 10.67 8.21
C VAL A 244 -18.97 10.18 8.79
N GLU A 245 -20.11 10.74 8.36
CA GLU A 245 -21.43 10.38 8.88
C GLU A 245 -21.77 8.93 8.54
N ASN A 246 -21.53 8.52 7.29
CA ASN A 246 -21.73 7.15 6.85
C ASN A 246 -20.87 6.16 7.65
N ARG A 247 -19.59 6.49 7.89
CA ARG A 247 -18.69 5.64 8.69
C ARG A 247 -19.15 5.54 10.15
N ILE A 248 -19.67 6.60 10.75
CA ILE A 248 -20.25 6.54 12.10
C ILE A 248 -21.46 5.59 12.11
N THR A 249 -22.40 5.74 11.18
CA THR A 249 -23.57 4.84 11.07
C THR A 249 -23.15 3.38 10.83
N LEU A 250 -22.07 3.15 10.06
CA LEU A 250 -21.52 1.82 9.85
C LEU A 250 -20.99 1.19 11.14
N VAL A 251 -20.25 1.95 11.95
CA VAL A 251 -19.77 1.50 13.27
C VAL A 251 -20.94 1.18 14.19
N GLU A 252 -21.97 2.02 14.23
CA GLU A 252 -23.19 1.76 15.01
C GLU A 252 -23.91 0.48 14.55
N LYS A 253 -24.00 0.24 13.23
CA LYS A 253 -24.55 -1.00 12.67
C LYS A 253 -23.76 -2.21 13.20
N TYR A 254 -22.43 -2.17 13.14
CA TYR A 254 -21.60 -3.28 13.61
C TYR A 254 -21.76 -3.52 15.11
N GLN A 255 -21.82 -2.45 15.90
CA GLN A 255 -22.08 -2.57 17.33
C GLN A 255 -23.42 -3.27 17.62
N GLN A 256 -24.49 -2.88 16.91
CA GLN A 256 -25.81 -3.48 17.05
C GLN A 256 -25.86 -4.95 16.62
N CYS A 257 -25.01 -5.35 15.67
CA CYS A 257 -24.89 -6.74 15.22
C CYS A 257 -24.10 -7.64 16.19
N GLY A 258 -23.49 -7.06 17.24
CA GLY A 258 -22.76 -7.81 18.26
C GLY A 258 -21.25 -7.87 18.07
N PHE A 259 -20.67 -7.08 17.14
CA PHE A 259 -19.21 -6.94 17.06
C PHE A 259 -18.70 -6.24 18.33
N GLN A 260 -17.78 -6.88 19.04
CA GLN A 260 -17.27 -6.37 20.32
C GLN A 260 -16.21 -5.29 20.15
N LYS A 261 -15.40 -5.40 19.08
CA LYS A 261 -14.25 -4.56 18.79
C LYS A 261 -14.16 -4.34 17.29
N ILE A 262 -13.75 -3.15 16.90
CA ILE A 262 -13.45 -2.77 15.51
C ILE A 262 -12.06 -2.14 15.40
N TRP A 263 -11.53 -2.15 14.19
CA TRP A 263 -10.31 -1.46 13.81
C TRP A 263 -10.63 -0.42 12.74
N LEU A 264 -9.82 0.62 12.67
CA LEU A 264 -9.88 1.62 11.59
C LEU A 264 -8.63 1.48 10.72
N ALA A 265 -8.72 1.80 9.44
CA ALA A 265 -7.59 1.79 8.53
C ALA A 265 -7.59 3.03 7.64
N SER A 266 -6.59 3.89 7.86
CA SER A 266 -6.21 4.98 6.94
C SER A 266 -5.10 4.51 6.02
N ALA A 267 -4.61 5.39 5.14
CA ALA A 267 -3.39 5.13 4.35
C ALA A 267 -2.38 6.26 4.51
N PHE A 268 -1.09 5.94 4.55
CA PHE A 268 0.02 6.91 4.46
C PHE A 268 0.74 6.88 3.10
N LYS A 269 0.51 5.84 2.29
CA LYS A 269 0.97 5.69 0.90
C LYS A 269 0.14 4.65 0.15
N GLY A 270 0.28 4.59 -1.17
CA GLY A 270 -0.20 3.49 -2.01
C GLY A 270 -1.70 3.51 -2.30
N ALA A 271 -2.33 4.67 -2.07
CA ALA A 271 -3.79 4.84 -2.22
C ALA A 271 -4.17 6.08 -3.04
N THR A 272 -3.21 6.65 -3.77
CA THR A 272 -3.41 7.88 -4.57
C THR A 272 -3.25 7.65 -6.07
N GLY A 273 -2.70 6.51 -6.47
CA GLY A 273 -2.57 6.10 -7.86
C GLY A 273 -1.85 4.76 -8.00
N THR A 274 -2.24 3.98 -9.01
CA THR A 274 -1.69 2.64 -9.27
C THR A 274 -0.22 2.65 -9.68
N ASN A 275 0.24 3.74 -10.27
CA ASN A 275 1.62 3.97 -10.69
C ASN A 275 2.17 5.28 -10.11
N GLN A 276 1.79 5.65 -8.90
CA GLN A 276 2.30 6.85 -8.24
C GLN A 276 3.71 6.59 -7.69
N GLN A 277 4.69 7.49 -7.91
CA GLN A 277 6.05 7.33 -7.33
C GLN A 277 6.25 8.16 -6.06
N LEU A 278 5.74 9.40 -6.06
CA LEU A 278 5.90 10.35 -4.96
C LEU A 278 4.63 10.45 -4.13
N THR A 279 4.75 10.50 -2.82
CA THR A 279 3.59 10.47 -1.91
C THR A 279 2.96 11.84 -1.71
N HIS A 280 1.63 11.90 -1.82
CA HIS A 280 0.82 13.10 -1.58
C HIS A 280 0.48 13.24 -0.09
N ILE A 281 1.36 13.85 0.70
CA ILE A 281 1.21 13.95 2.16
C ILE A 281 -0.11 14.63 2.56
N ALA A 282 -0.50 15.71 1.87
CA ALA A 282 -1.76 16.43 2.14
C ALA A 282 -3.00 15.53 2.03
N HIS A 283 -3.05 14.65 1.01
CA HIS A 283 -4.15 13.70 0.83
C HIS A 283 -4.28 12.76 2.02
N HIS A 284 -3.16 12.15 2.42
CA HIS A 284 -3.12 11.21 3.53
C HIS A 284 -3.43 11.89 4.86
N LEU A 285 -2.92 13.09 5.09
CA LEU A 285 -3.22 13.87 6.29
C LEU A 285 -4.72 14.18 6.41
N GLU A 286 -5.39 14.51 5.31
CA GLU A 286 -6.83 14.78 5.34
C GLU A 286 -7.66 13.51 5.56
N ASN A 287 -7.24 12.38 4.99
CA ASN A 287 -7.84 11.08 5.31
C ASN A 287 -7.74 10.75 6.81
N HIS A 288 -6.59 10.99 7.44
CA HIS A 288 -6.41 10.80 8.89
C HIS A 288 -7.27 11.74 9.73
N ARG A 289 -7.46 12.99 9.27
CA ARG A 289 -8.33 13.96 9.95
C ARG A 289 -9.77 13.46 10.01
N HIS A 290 -10.31 12.96 8.90
CA HIS A 290 -11.67 12.42 8.86
C HIS A 290 -11.82 11.16 9.70
N TRP A 291 -10.83 10.25 9.66
CA TRP A 291 -10.83 9.08 10.54
C TRP A 291 -10.81 9.44 12.03
N LEU A 292 -10.07 10.49 12.41
CA LEU A 292 -10.08 10.97 13.78
C LEU A 292 -11.45 11.50 14.19
N GLN A 293 -12.17 12.20 13.29
CA GLN A 293 -13.55 12.64 13.55
C GLN A 293 -14.51 11.45 13.76
N VAL A 294 -14.38 10.40 12.94
CA VAL A 294 -15.16 9.15 13.13
C VAL A 294 -14.84 8.55 14.51
N ALA A 295 -13.56 8.44 14.86
CA ALA A 295 -13.13 7.86 16.12
C ALA A 295 -13.57 8.67 17.36
N GLU A 296 -13.65 10.00 17.25
CA GLU A 296 -14.17 10.89 18.29
C GLU A 296 -15.69 10.75 18.48
N ALA A 297 -16.42 10.43 17.42
CA ALA A 297 -17.87 10.33 17.44
C ALA A 297 -18.41 8.98 17.93
N VAL A 298 -17.59 7.92 17.93
CA VAL A 298 -18.00 6.56 18.32
C VAL A 298 -17.53 6.20 19.75
N PRO A 299 -18.21 5.27 20.45
CA PRO A 299 -17.81 4.87 21.79
C PRO A 299 -16.39 4.30 21.83
N GLN A 300 -15.50 4.87 22.65
CA GLN A 300 -14.10 4.42 22.76
C GLN A 300 -13.97 2.93 23.14
N SER A 301 -14.99 2.35 23.81
CA SER A 301 -15.00 0.93 24.17
C SER A 301 -15.01 -0.02 22.97
N ILE A 302 -15.55 0.39 21.82
CA ILE A 302 -15.59 -0.44 20.61
C ILE A 302 -14.31 -0.36 19.79
N LEU A 303 -13.54 0.72 19.92
CA LEU A 303 -12.29 0.88 19.18
C LEU A 303 -11.21 -0.03 19.78
N GLN A 304 -10.52 -0.75 18.91
CA GLN A 304 -9.35 -1.57 19.25
C GLN A 304 -8.06 -0.87 18.81
N GLY A 305 -7.98 -0.45 17.56
CA GLY A 305 -6.78 0.19 17.04
C GLY A 305 -7.00 0.80 15.66
N MET A 306 -5.94 1.42 15.15
CA MET A 306 -5.90 2.04 13.83
C MET A 306 -4.65 1.60 13.07
N ALA A 307 -4.83 1.12 11.85
CA ALA A 307 -3.74 0.81 10.93
C ALA A 307 -3.52 1.96 9.94
N LEU A 308 -2.27 2.37 9.80
CA LEU A 308 -1.84 3.27 8.73
C LEU A 308 -1.34 2.38 7.61
N THR A 309 -2.19 2.17 6.61
CA THR A 309 -1.90 1.29 5.48
C THR A 309 -0.86 1.90 4.53
N GLY A 310 0.05 1.06 4.04
CA GLY A 310 1.07 1.47 3.09
C GLY A 310 1.23 0.45 1.98
N TRP A 311 0.27 0.46 1.05
CA TRP A 311 0.20 -0.48 -0.08
C TRP A 311 1.38 -0.31 -1.03
N GLN A 312 1.87 -1.42 -1.55
CA GLN A 312 3.04 -1.48 -2.41
C GLN A 312 2.68 -1.63 -3.89
N ARG A 313 1.47 -2.14 -4.15
CA ARG A 313 0.79 -2.26 -5.44
C ARG A 313 -0.69 -2.53 -5.18
N TYR A 314 -1.56 -2.38 -6.18
CA TYR A 314 -3.03 -2.49 -6.01
C TYR A 314 -3.50 -3.96 -6.07
N ASP A 315 -2.85 -4.75 -6.92
CA ASP A 315 -3.00 -6.19 -6.98
C ASP A 315 -1.64 -6.82 -7.29
N HIS A 316 -1.58 -8.14 -7.24
CA HIS A 316 -0.35 -8.91 -7.43
C HIS A 316 0.33 -8.70 -8.80
N PHE A 317 -0.41 -8.30 -9.83
CA PHE A 317 0.10 -8.09 -11.19
C PHE A 317 0.39 -6.62 -11.50
N SER A 318 -0.19 -5.70 -10.75
CA SER A 318 0.04 -4.27 -10.92
C SER A 318 1.47 -3.86 -10.56
N VAL A 319 1.93 -2.76 -11.14
CA VAL A 319 3.26 -2.19 -10.92
C VAL A 319 3.43 -1.64 -9.50
N LEU A 320 4.68 -1.50 -9.06
CA LEU A 320 5.01 -0.88 -7.77
C LEU A 320 4.58 0.59 -7.69
N CYS A 321 3.86 0.96 -6.64
CA CYS A 321 3.61 2.35 -6.30
C CYS A 321 4.31 2.74 -4.99
N GLU A 322 4.65 4.03 -4.87
CA GLU A 322 5.11 4.71 -3.65
C GLU A 322 5.97 3.83 -2.73
N LEU A 323 7.25 3.65 -3.08
CA LEU A 323 8.17 2.83 -2.29
C LEU A 323 8.24 3.32 -0.83
N LEU A 324 8.34 2.40 0.12
CA LEU A 324 8.33 2.71 1.57
C LEU A 324 9.29 3.86 1.98
N PRO A 325 10.57 3.90 1.55
CA PRO A 325 11.48 5.02 1.86
C PRO A 325 10.97 6.39 1.42
N VAL A 326 10.32 6.45 0.25
CA VAL A 326 9.78 7.69 -0.33
C VAL A 326 8.60 8.21 0.50
N ALA A 327 7.84 7.30 1.11
CA ALA A 327 6.66 7.61 1.90
C ALA A 327 6.93 7.88 3.39
N ILE A 328 8.17 7.75 3.88
CA ILE A 328 8.49 7.98 5.31
C ILE A 328 8.09 9.38 5.80
N PRO A 329 8.26 10.47 5.04
CA PRO A 329 7.77 11.78 5.47
C PRO A 329 6.25 11.81 5.67
N SER A 330 5.47 11.15 4.79
CA SER A 330 4.02 11.01 4.93
C SER A 330 3.66 10.25 6.20
N LEU A 331 4.29 9.09 6.42
CA LEU A 331 4.09 8.27 7.62
C LEU A 331 4.37 9.06 8.91
N ALA A 332 5.48 9.81 8.93
CA ALA A 332 5.86 10.60 10.10
C ALA A 332 4.86 11.71 10.41
N VAL A 333 4.38 12.42 9.37
CA VAL A 333 3.33 13.43 9.53
C VAL A 333 2.04 12.80 10.04
N CYS A 334 1.60 11.68 9.47
CA CYS A 334 0.39 10.98 9.87
C CYS A 334 0.45 10.45 11.31
N LEU A 335 1.55 9.80 11.72
CA LEU A 335 1.73 9.29 13.09
C LEU A 335 1.78 10.43 14.11
N GLN A 336 2.51 11.52 13.81
CA GLN A 336 2.55 12.66 14.70
C GLN A 336 1.19 13.39 14.77
N PHE A 337 0.47 13.47 13.67
CA PHE A 337 -0.90 13.99 13.67
C PHE A 337 -1.79 13.19 14.62
N LEU A 338 -1.79 11.86 14.55
CA LEU A 338 -2.58 11.01 15.46
C LEU A 338 -2.15 11.16 16.92
N LYS A 339 -0.85 11.29 17.18
CA LYS A 339 -0.31 11.46 18.54
C LYS A 339 -0.77 12.75 19.22
N HIS A 340 -0.87 13.84 18.45
CA HIS A 340 -1.14 15.19 18.95
C HIS A 340 -2.56 15.69 18.67
N GLY A 341 -3.32 15.03 17.79
CA GLY A 341 -4.66 15.42 17.35
C GLY A 341 -4.71 16.67 16.45
N SER A 342 -3.56 17.22 16.08
CA SER A 342 -3.47 18.40 15.21
C SER A 342 -2.11 18.48 14.50
N CYS A 343 -2.08 19.16 13.36
CA CYS A 343 -0.86 19.41 12.60
C CYS A 343 -0.41 20.87 12.81
N SER A 344 0.17 21.17 13.99
CA SER A 344 0.71 22.50 14.29
C SER A 344 2.13 22.66 13.76
N GLU A 345 2.61 23.91 13.66
CA GLU A 345 4.00 24.19 13.28
C GLU A 345 5.02 23.49 14.18
N GLN A 346 4.71 23.33 15.47
CA GLN A 346 5.55 22.60 16.41
C GLN A 346 5.63 21.11 16.07
N VAL A 347 4.50 20.50 15.68
CA VAL A 347 4.44 19.09 15.28
C VAL A 347 5.27 18.87 14.01
N ILE A 348 5.11 19.74 13.01
CA ILE A 348 5.92 19.69 11.79
C ILE A 348 7.41 19.94 12.08
N GLY A 349 7.73 20.87 12.99
CA GLY A 349 9.11 21.08 13.45
C GLY A 349 9.71 19.83 14.11
N SER A 350 8.92 19.08 14.87
CA SER A 350 9.34 17.80 15.44
C SER A 350 9.58 16.75 14.35
N VAL A 351 8.70 16.64 13.35
CA VAL A 351 8.87 15.70 12.23
C VAL A 351 10.17 16.02 11.49
N LYS A 352 10.40 17.30 11.14
CA LYS A 352 11.64 17.77 10.50
C LYS A 352 12.89 17.37 11.29
N SER A 353 12.87 17.56 12.61
CA SER A 353 13.97 17.19 13.50
C SER A 353 14.22 15.68 13.49
N ILE A 354 13.17 14.87 13.64
CA ILE A 354 13.26 13.40 13.68
C ILE A 354 13.78 12.84 12.35
N LEU A 355 13.32 13.39 11.22
CA LEU A 355 13.73 12.94 9.89
C LEU A 355 15.04 13.60 9.40
N GLY A 356 15.55 14.58 10.14
CA GLY A 356 16.69 15.41 9.72
C GLY A 356 16.42 16.20 8.43
N MET A 357 15.17 16.60 8.18
CA MET A 357 14.76 17.34 6.99
C MET A 357 14.66 18.84 7.29
N PRO A 358 15.43 19.71 6.61
CA PRO A 358 15.32 21.17 6.81
C PRO A 358 13.99 21.72 6.26
N HIS A 359 13.55 21.16 5.14
CA HIS A 359 12.31 21.49 4.46
C HIS A 359 11.46 20.23 4.34
N LEU A 360 10.18 20.34 4.70
CA LEU A 360 9.18 19.29 4.57
C LEU A 360 7.99 19.93 3.87
N GLU A 361 7.76 19.52 2.63
CA GLU A 361 6.69 20.04 1.79
C GLU A 361 5.51 19.07 1.87
N ILE A 362 4.35 19.56 2.33
CA ILE A 362 3.15 18.74 2.54
C ILE A 362 2.25 18.75 1.29
N GLU A 363 2.22 19.87 0.56
CA GLU A 363 1.29 20.08 -0.55
C GLU A 363 1.87 19.67 -1.90
N ASN A 364 3.08 20.13 -2.25
CA ASN A 364 3.71 19.87 -3.53
C ASN A 364 5.23 19.83 -3.40
N PHE A 365 5.88 18.97 -4.19
CA PHE A 365 7.33 18.94 -4.33
C PHE A 365 7.81 20.11 -5.21
N VAL A 366 8.29 21.17 -4.58
CA VAL A 366 8.86 22.37 -5.21
C VAL A 366 10.39 22.32 -5.20
N SER A 367 10.99 21.54 -4.30
CA SER A 367 12.43 21.40 -4.16
C SER A 367 12.89 19.95 -4.00
N GLU A 368 14.17 19.68 -4.25
CA GLU A 368 14.77 18.37 -3.95
C GLU A 368 14.79 18.16 -2.43
N PRO A 369 14.05 17.17 -1.89
CA PRO A 369 14.01 16.92 -0.47
C PRO A 369 15.37 16.43 0.02
N THR A 370 15.76 16.83 1.22
CA THR A 370 16.97 16.36 1.90
C THR A 370 16.59 15.88 3.30
N GLY A 371 17.25 14.83 3.78
CA GLY A 371 16.96 14.21 5.07
C GLY A 371 18.06 13.25 5.53
N THR A 372 18.01 12.82 6.78
CA THR A 372 18.97 11.84 7.35
C THR A 372 18.31 10.54 7.81
N PHE A 373 17.00 10.40 7.62
CA PHE A 373 16.28 9.15 7.90
C PHE A 373 16.73 8.03 6.94
N PRO A 374 16.60 6.75 7.34
CA PRO A 374 16.97 5.62 6.47
C PRO A 374 16.20 5.67 5.14
N GLY A 375 16.93 5.74 4.02
CA GLY A 375 16.36 5.81 2.67
C GLY A 375 15.99 7.21 2.17
N SER A 376 16.44 8.27 2.85
CA SER A 376 16.25 9.67 2.41
C SER A 376 16.92 9.98 1.07
N ASP A 377 18.05 9.33 0.77
CA ASP A 377 18.75 9.40 -0.50
C ASP A 377 17.89 8.91 -1.67
N LEU A 378 17.17 7.80 -1.47
CA LEU A 378 16.25 7.28 -2.47
C LEU A 378 15.08 8.25 -2.73
N LEU A 379 14.54 8.88 -1.69
CA LEU A 379 13.54 9.95 -1.85
C LEU A 379 14.09 11.08 -2.72
N THR A 380 15.29 11.61 -2.41
CA THR A 380 15.92 12.68 -3.18
C THR A 380 16.10 12.30 -4.64
N LEU A 381 16.65 11.11 -4.91
CA LEU A 381 16.91 10.62 -6.26
C LEU A 381 15.63 10.42 -7.08
N ILE A 382 14.58 9.85 -6.46
CA ILE A 382 13.29 9.67 -7.12
C ILE A 382 12.64 11.02 -7.41
N THR A 383 12.67 11.98 -6.47
CA THR A 383 12.17 13.34 -6.74
C THR A 383 12.96 14.00 -7.87
N GLN A 384 14.29 13.82 -7.91
CA GLN A 384 15.14 14.32 -8.99
C GLN A 384 14.72 13.78 -10.37
N ILE A 385 14.47 12.48 -10.48
CA ILE A 385 13.99 11.85 -11.71
C ILE A 385 12.62 12.39 -12.11
N ILE A 386 11.65 12.34 -11.19
CA ILE A 386 10.24 12.60 -11.49
C ILE A 386 9.94 14.08 -11.70
N CYS A 387 10.41 14.96 -10.81
CA CYS A 387 10.07 16.38 -10.85
C CYS A 387 10.96 17.20 -11.79
N PHE A 388 12.23 16.80 -11.97
CA PHE A 388 13.21 17.62 -12.68
C PHE A 388 13.69 17.01 -13.98
N LEU A 389 14.20 15.78 -13.98
CA LEU A 389 14.78 15.17 -15.18
C LEU A 389 13.72 14.80 -16.23
N LYS A 390 12.61 14.17 -15.82
CA LYS A 390 11.49 13.87 -16.73
C LYS A 390 10.86 15.14 -17.30
N THR A 391 10.66 16.17 -16.47
CA THR A 391 10.13 17.46 -16.92
C THR A 391 11.08 18.10 -17.94
N SER A 392 12.38 18.15 -17.65
CA SER A 392 13.39 18.67 -18.59
C SER A 392 13.41 17.89 -19.91
N MET A 393 13.25 16.57 -19.83
CA MET A 393 13.20 15.69 -21.00
C MET A 393 11.97 15.99 -21.86
N LYS A 394 10.80 16.12 -21.23
CA LYS A 394 9.55 16.45 -21.91
C LYS A 394 9.63 17.81 -22.59
N ASP A 395 10.10 18.83 -21.88
CA ASP A 395 10.27 20.19 -22.41
C ASP A 395 11.23 20.19 -23.60
N PHE A 396 12.29 19.38 -23.55
CA PHE A 396 13.23 19.26 -24.66
C PHE A 396 12.65 18.51 -25.87
N LEU A 397 11.98 17.38 -25.66
CA LEU A 397 11.45 16.57 -26.77
C LEU A 397 10.23 17.21 -27.44
N GLU A 398 9.32 17.78 -26.64
CA GLU A 398 8.04 18.29 -27.11
C GLU A 398 8.03 19.81 -27.28
N GLY A 399 8.80 20.53 -26.46
CA GLY A 399 8.84 21.99 -26.45
C GLY A 399 9.94 22.61 -27.31
N ASN A 400 11.05 21.90 -27.58
CA ASN A 400 12.14 22.44 -28.39
C ASN A 400 11.77 22.37 -29.89
N ARG A 401 11.54 23.55 -30.50
CA ARG A 401 11.20 23.68 -31.93
C ARG A 401 12.21 23.04 -32.89
N PHE A 402 13.48 22.95 -32.51
CA PHE A 402 14.52 22.35 -33.35
C PHE A 402 14.40 20.83 -33.33
N VAL A 403 14.10 20.24 -32.18
CA VAL A 403 13.79 18.81 -32.05
C VAL A 403 12.50 18.50 -32.81
N THR A 404 11.40 19.19 -32.52
CA THR A 404 10.10 18.88 -33.13
C THR A 404 10.00 19.21 -34.62
N GLY A 405 10.74 20.22 -35.09
CA GLY A 405 10.72 20.66 -36.50
C GLY A 405 11.79 19.99 -37.38
N TRP A 406 13.02 19.86 -36.90
CA TRP A 406 14.19 19.45 -37.69
C TRP A 406 14.81 18.12 -37.26
N PHE A 407 14.35 17.54 -36.15
CA PHE A 407 14.78 16.22 -35.71
C PHE A 407 13.64 15.39 -35.10
N SER A 408 12.46 15.53 -35.71
CA SER A 408 11.25 14.83 -35.30
C SER A 408 11.36 13.31 -35.52
N PRO A 409 10.38 12.50 -35.05
CA PRO A 409 10.39 11.06 -35.30
C PRO A 409 10.56 10.67 -36.78
N TYR A 410 10.05 11.49 -37.72
CA TYR A 410 10.24 11.28 -39.16
C TYR A 410 11.71 11.35 -39.59
N HIS A 411 12.44 12.33 -39.06
CA HIS A 411 13.84 12.62 -39.34
C HIS A 411 14.75 11.60 -38.66
N ARG A 412 14.52 11.33 -37.37
CA ARG A 412 15.22 10.32 -36.56
C ARG A 412 15.17 8.93 -37.20
N LYS A 413 14.00 8.50 -37.66
CA LYS A 413 13.82 7.20 -38.34
C LYS A 413 14.66 7.09 -39.63
N ARG A 414 14.90 8.21 -40.32
CA ARG A 414 15.66 8.25 -41.58
C ARG A 414 17.12 8.65 -41.39
N LYS A 415 17.54 8.94 -40.16
CA LYS A 415 18.89 9.45 -39.83
C LYS A 415 19.26 10.66 -40.71
N ILE A 416 18.31 11.58 -40.86
CA ILE A 416 18.50 12.84 -41.60
C ILE A 416 18.36 14.02 -40.64
N VAL A 417 19.23 15.01 -40.75
CA VAL A 417 19.17 16.25 -39.99
C VAL A 417 19.85 17.36 -40.78
N HIS A 418 19.36 18.59 -40.67
CA HIS A 418 20.06 19.73 -41.25
C HIS A 418 21.30 20.05 -40.38
N PRO A 419 22.54 20.04 -40.90
CA PRO A 419 23.76 20.18 -40.07
C PRO A 419 23.79 21.42 -39.17
N ILE A 420 23.34 22.57 -39.68
CA ILE A 420 23.23 23.80 -38.88
C ILE A 420 22.31 23.62 -37.65
N MET A 421 21.23 22.83 -37.78
CA MET A 421 20.29 22.62 -36.68
C MET A 421 20.84 21.68 -35.62
N VAL A 422 21.83 20.83 -35.94
CA VAL A 422 22.51 19.99 -34.95
C VAL A 422 23.15 20.83 -33.84
N GLN A 423 23.72 21.99 -34.19
CA GLN A 423 24.31 22.93 -33.22
C GLN A 423 23.29 23.47 -32.21
N GLN A 424 22.00 23.44 -32.53
CA GLN A 424 20.90 23.88 -31.65
C GLN A 424 20.32 22.75 -30.81
N ILE A 425 20.54 21.48 -31.18
CA ILE A 425 19.94 20.31 -30.52
C ILE A 425 20.97 19.57 -29.67
N GLN A 426 22.15 19.31 -30.22
CA GLN A 426 23.15 18.41 -29.64
C GLN A 426 23.67 18.86 -28.26
N PRO A 427 23.95 20.15 -27.98
CA PRO A 427 24.46 20.55 -26.67
C PRO A 427 23.48 20.25 -25.53
N GLU A 428 22.18 20.50 -25.76
CA GLU A 428 21.14 20.24 -24.77
C GLU A 428 20.88 18.73 -24.62
N ALA A 429 20.87 17.96 -25.72
CA ALA A 429 20.74 16.51 -25.67
C ALA A 429 21.88 15.84 -24.87
N ILE A 430 23.13 16.25 -25.13
CA ILE A 430 24.31 15.74 -24.40
C ILE A 430 24.26 16.17 -22.93
N SER A 431 23.89 17.43 -22.66
CA SER A 431 23.73 17.93 -21.30
C SER A 431 22.69 17.10 -20.52
N LEU A 432 21.53 16.83 -21.10
CA LEU A 432 20.50 15.99 -20.49
C LEU A 432 21.03 14.57 -20.24
N LEU A 433 21.62 13.93 -21.23
CA LEU A 433 22.20 12.58 -21.07
C LEU A 433 23.24 12.53 -19.94
N SER A 434 24.11 13.55 -19.86
CA SER A 434 25.14 13.66 -18.81
C SER A 434 24.56 13.84 -17.41
N ARG A 435 23.39 14.48 -17.28
CA ARG A 435 22.67 14.63 -16.00
C ARG A 435 21.95 13.35 -15.58
N TRP A 436 21.38 12.61 -16.53
CA TRP A 436 20.67 11.36 -16.25
C TRP A 436 21.61 10.24 -15.80
N THR A 437 22.76 10.09 -16.47
CA THR A 437 23.70 8.97 -16.26
C THR A 437 24.07 8.73 -14.78
N PRO A 438 24.57 9.72 -14.01
CA PRO A 438 24.93 9.50 -12.60
C PRO A 438 23.71 9.22 -11.71
N VAL A 439 22.53 9.77 -12.06
CA VAL A 439 21.30 9.56 -11.29
C VAL A 439 20.80 8.13 -11.47
N MET A 440 20.92 7.56 -12.66
CA MET A 440 20.57 6.16 -12.95
C MET A 440 21.41 5.18 -12.13
N GLU A 441 22.72 5.41 -12.04
CA GLU A 441 23.62 4.58 -11.23
C GLU A 441 23.32 4.73 -9.74
N ALA A 442 23.10 5.96 -9.27
CA ALA A 442 22.80 6.26 -7.88
C ALA A 442 21.48 5.66 -7.41
N VAL A 443 20.41 5.78 -8.21
CA VAL A 443 19.09 5.22 -7.85
C VAL A 443 19.12 3.69 -7.83
N GLN A 444 19.83 3.06 -8.78
CA GLN A 444 19.99 1.61 -8.79
C GLN A 444 20.73 1.13 -7.54
N ALA A 445 21.83 1.80 -7.16
CA ALA A 445 22.58 1.47 -5.96
C ALA A 445 21.74 1.67 -4.68
N ALA A 446 20.98 2.77 -4.58
CA ALA A 446 20.09 3.05 -3.46
C ALA A 446 18.99 1.98 -3.34
N LEU A 447 18.33 1.62 -4.45
CA LEU A 447 17.33 0.55 -4.50
C LEU A 447 17.92 -0.79 -4.04
N LEU A 448 19.08 -1.19 -4.59
CA LEU A 448 19.74 -2.45 -4.23
C LEU A 448 20.23 -2.47 -2.77
N SER A 449 20.42 -1.32 -2.13
CA SER A 449 20.75 -1.27 -0.71
C SER A 449 19.56 -1.60 0.20
N ILE A 450 18.33 -1.39 -0.28
CA ILE A 450 17.07 -1.52 0.48
C ILE A 450 16.31 -2.79 0.07
N TYR A 451 16.32 -3.13 -1.21
CA TYR A 451 15.43 -4.12 -1.83
C TYR A 451 16.20 -5.22 -2.56
N PRO A 452 15.55 -6.36 -2.88
CA PRO A 452 16.13 -7.36 -3.78
C PRO A 452 16.28 -6.82 -5.21
N MET A 453 17.07 -7.53 -6.01
CA MET A 453 17.37 -7.17 -7.40
C MET A 453 16.12 -7.02 -8.25
N SER A 454 15.15 -7.94 -8.13
CA SER A 454 13.90 -7.90 -8.89
C SER A 454 13.09 -6.63 -8.67
N THR A 455 13.07 -6.10 -7.45
CA THR A 455 12.39 -4.83 -7.14
C THR A 455 13.10 -3.65 -7.79
N ALA A 456 14.44 -3.65 -7.73
CA ALA A 456 15.24 -2.61 -8.36
C ALA A 456 15.05 -2.63 -9.88
N GLU A 457 15.05 -3.81 -10.50
CA GLU A 457 14.79 -4.00 -11.93
C GLU A 457 13.39 -3.51 -12.32
N GLU A 458 12.33 -3.99 -11.66
CA GLU A 458 10.94 -3.57 -11.94
C GLU A 458 10.79 -2.05 -11.86
N TRP A 459 11.27 -1.44 -10.77
CA TRP A 459 11.14 0.01 -10.59
C TRP A 459 11.93 0.79 -11.66
N MET A 460 13.14 0.34 -12.00
CA MET A 460 13.98 0.97 -13.01
C MET A 460 13.37 0.85 -14.39
N GLU A 461 12.92 -0.33 -14.79
CA GLU A 461 12.32 -0.62 -16.09
C GLU A 461 11.02 0.15 -16.32
N GLU A 462 10.19 0.28 -15.29
CA GLU A 462 8.92 0.99 -15.39
C GLU A 462 9.12 2.52 -15.34
N TYR A 463 9.97 3.02 -14.43
CA TYR A 463 9.96 4.45 -14.10
C TYR A 463 11.17 5.27 -14.54
N ALA A 464 12.32 4.66 -14.83
CA ALA A 464 13.55 5.43 -15.10
C ALA A 464 14.17 5.12 -16.46
N LEU A 465 14.30 3.84 -16.80
CA LEU A 465 14.93 3.37 -18.03
C LEU A 465 14.26 3.86 -19.32
N PRO A 466 12.92 3.94 -19.45
CA PRO A 466 12.30 4.38 -20.70
C PRO A 466 12.75 5.79 -21.12
N CYS A 467 12.75 6.75 -20.20
CA CYS A 467 13.21 8.11 -20.47
C CYS A 467 14.73 8.17 -20.71
N PHE A 468 15.51 7.38 -19.97
CA PHE A 468 16.96 7.33 -20.13
C PHE A 468 17.38 6.76 -21.50
N LEU A 469 16.74 5.68 -21.93
CA LEU A 469 16.99 5.07 -23.24
C LEU A 469 16.55 6.00 -24.37
N GLU A 470 15.46 6.75 -24.19
CA GLU A 470 15.00 7.72 -25.17
C GLU A 470 16.02 8.86 -25.41
N ILE A 471 16.62 9.42 -24.35
CA ILE A 471 17.67 10.44 -24.52
C ILE A 471 18.95 9.86 -25.11
N GLN A 472 19.30 8.63 -24.73
CA GLN A 472 20.46 7.94 -25.28
C GLN A 472 20.29 7.66 -26.77
N GLU A 473 19.10 7.19 -27.18
CA GLU A 473 18.77 6.96 -28.58
C GLU A 473 18.77 8.27 -29.37
N LEU A 474 18.22 9.36 -28.82
CA LEU A 474 18.23 10.67 -29.47
C LEU A 474 19.66 11.15 -29.78
N VAL A 475 20.58 11.04 -28.82
CA VAL A 475 21.99 11.41 -29.01
C VAL A 475 22.66 10.52 -30.06
N ASN A 476 22.39 9.20 -30.03
CA ASN A 476 22.91 8.27 -31.02
C ASN A 476 22.37 8.57 -32.44
N ASP A 477 21.09 8.90 -32.54
CA ASP A 477 20.44 9.28 -33.79
C ASP A 477 21.07 10.55 -34.37
N LEU A 478 21.34 11.56 -33.52
CA LEU A 478 21.98 12.82 -33.93
C LEU A 478 23.38 12.56 -34.48
N ASN A 479 24.18 11.78 -33.76
CA ASN A 479 25.55 11.44 -34.17
C ASN A 479 25.55 10.67 -35.50
N THR A 480 24.63 9.71 -35.64
CA THR A 480 24.48 8.93 -36.89
C THR A 480 24.04 9.82 -38.05
N ALA A 481 23.06 10.70 -37.81
CA ALA A 481 22.55 11.60 -38.84
C ALA A 481 23.61 12.63 -39.29
N LEU A 482 24.45 13.11 -38.37
CA LEU A 482 25.58 13.98 -38.69
C LEU A 482 26.62 13.25 -39.55
N GLY A 483 26.98 12.02 -39.18
CA GLY A 483 27.92 11.20 -39.95
C GLY A 483 27.44 10.78 -41.34
N ASN A 484 26.15 10.93 -41.66
CA ASN A 484 25.61 10.72 -43.00
C ASN A 484 25.69 11.97 -43.91
N VAL A 485 25.98 13.14 -43.33
CA VAL A 485 26.08 14.41 -44.07
C VAL A 485 27.54 14.84 -44.30
N GLU A 486 28.46 14.31 -43.51
CA GLU A 486 29.91 14.29 -43.77
C GLU A 486 30.26 13.28 -44.86
#